data_AF-A0A2N0ZWA2-F1
#
_entry.id   AF-A0A2N0ZWA2-F1
#
_cell.length_a   1.000
_cell.length_b   1.000
_cell.length_c   1.000
_cell.angle_alpha   90.00
_cell.angle_beta   90.00
_cell.angle_gamma   90.00
#
_symmetry.space_group_name_H-M   'P 1'
#
loop_
_entity.id
_entity.type
_entity.pdbx_description
1 polymer ?
#
loop_
_entity_poly.entity_id
_entity_poly.type
_entity_poly.pdbx_seq_one_letter_code
_entity_poly.pdbx_strand_id
1 'polypeptide(L)'
;MPNIDKLLKQSDAGFKRYTGIHKATFYDMLDAMQKHEASKTKSGRPSVLSLKEQILLALTYWREYRTLYHISMDFGIHESSASRIIRKVEDILIDSGKFELPKKLPSRVDEDINWSVVIVDATETPIERPKKTKETTTAVRKNNTP
;
A
#
# COMPACT_ATOMS: atom_id res chain seq x y z
N MET A 1 -0.98 -15.53 -12.22
CA MET A 1 -0.33 -14.23 -12.47
C MET A 1 -1.28 -13.31 -13.21
N PRO A 2 -1.66 -12.15 -12.65
CA PRO A 2 -2.35 -11.13 -13.42
C PRO A 2 -1.52 -10.82 -14.67
N ASN A 3 -2.17 -10.63 -15.81
CA ASN A 3 -1.46 -10.36 -17.06
C ASN A 3 -1.00 -8.89 -17.05
N ILE A 4 0.15 -8.65 -16.43
CA ILE A 4 0.71 -7.32 -16.17
C ILE A 4 1.07 -6.62 -17.47
N ASP A 5 1.56 -7.35 -18.47
CA ASP A 5 1.82 -6.80 -19.80
C ASP A 5 0.54 -6.31 -20.49
N LYS A 6 -0.56 -7.05 -20.35
CA LYS A 6 -1.88 -6.62 -20.85
C LYS A 6 -2.36 -5.37 -20.13
N LEU A 7 -2.14 -5.27 -18.82
CA LEU A 7 -2.52 -4.08 -18.04
C LEU A 7 -1.71 -2.85 -18.47
N LEU A 8 -0.39 -2.99 -18.64
CA LEU A 8 0.48 -1.90 -19.07
C LEU A 8 0.16 -1.43 -20.50
N LYS A 9 -0.37 -2.31 -21.37
CA LYS A 9 -0.81 -1.99 -22.73
C LYS A 9 -2.19 -1.32 -22.82
N GLN A 10 -2.99 -1.29 -21.76
CA GLN A 10 -4.31 -0.63 -21.77
C GLN A 10 -4.21 0.88 -21.98
N SER A 11 -5.32 1.55 -22.29
CA SER A 11 -5.39 3.02 -22.26
C SER A 11 -5.16 3.54 -20.84
N ASP A 12 -4.77 4.82 -20.69
CA ASP A 12 -4.60 5.43 -19.36
C ASP A 12 -5.89 5.37 -18.52
N ALA A 13 -7.05 5.60 -19.14
CA ALA A 13 -8.35 5.47 -18.48
C ALA A 13 -8.63 4.03 -18.00
N GLY A 14 -8.30 3.02 -18.81
CA GLY A 14 -8.45 1.61 -18.42
C GLY A 14 -7.51 1.23 -17.28
N PHE A 15 -6.26 1.71 -17.35
CA PHE A 15 -5.27 1.52 -16.30
C PHE A 15 -5.74 2.15 -14.98
N LYS A 16 -6.16 3.42 -15.00
CA LYS A 16 -6.70 4.11 -13.82
C LYS A 16 -7.92 3.42 -13.23
N ARG A 17 -8.81 2.88 -14.08
CA ARG A 17 -9.97 2.10 -13.63
C ARG A 17 -9.57 0.82 -12.89
N TYR A 18 -8.39 0.26 -13.17
CA TYR A 18 -7.89 -0.95 -12.52
C TYR A 18 -6.97 -0.68 -11.32
N THR A 19 -6.08 0.30 -11.40
CA THR A 19 -5.07 0.57 -10.36
C THR A 19 -5.45 1.73 -9.43
N GLY A 20 -6.40 2.57 -9.81
CA GLY A 20 -6.77 3.78 -9.09
C GLY A 20 -5.91 5.00 -9.43
N ILE A 21 -4.81 4.84 -10.18
CA ILE A 21 -3.86 5.92 -10.50
C ILE A 21 -3.63 6.06 -12.00
N HIS A 22 -3.20 7.24 -12.43
CA HIS A 22 -2.77 7.46 -13.82
C HIS A 22 -1.44 6.75 -14.10
N LYS A 23 -1.18 6.43 -15.37
CA LYS A 23 0.10 5.86 -15.81
C LYS A 23 1.28 6.77 -15.50
N ALA A 24 1.10 8.09 -15.61
CA ALA A 24 2.14 9.06 -15.25
C ALA A 24 2.62 8.85 -13.81
N THR A 25 1.69 8.83 -12.85
CA THR A 25 1.98 8.56 -11.43
C THR A 25 2.63 7.19 -11.22
N PHE A 26 2.20 6.16 -11.96
CA PHE A 26 2.83 4.84 -11.90
C PHE A 26 4.30 4.87 -12.34
N TYR A 27 4.64 5.63 -13.39
CA TYR A 27 6.02 5.79 -13.83
C TYR A 27 6.85 6.62 -12.84
N ASP A 28 6.25 7.60 -12.15
CA ASP A 28 6.92 8.33 -11.07
C ASP A 28 7.26 7.42 -9.88
N MET A 29 6.35 6.50 -9.52
CA MET A 29 6.60 5.45 -8.52
C MET A 29 7.72 4.51 -8.96
N LEU A 30 7.74 4.13 -10.24
CA LEU A 30 8.79 3.28 -10.81
C LEU A 30 10.16 3.96 -10.77
N ASP A 31 10.24 5.25 -11.11
CA ASP A 31 11.47 6.07 -11.00
C ASP A 31 11.97 6.12 -9.55
N ALA A 32 11.06 6.34 -8.58
CA ALA A 32 11.43 6.34 -7.16
C ALA A 32 12.01 4.98 -6.71
N MET A 33 11.37 3.87 -7.12
CA MET A 33 11.88 2.54 -6.82
C MET A 33 13.22 2.23 -7.49
N GLN A 34 13.42 2.65 -8.75
CA GLN A 34 14.68 2.47 -9.46
C GLN A 34 15.82 3.25 -8.79
N LYS A 35 15.56 4.50 -8.38
CA LYS A 35 16.52 5.32 -7.62
C LYS A 35 16.91 4.66 -6.30
N HIS A 36 15.93 4.14 -5.57
CA HIS A 36 16.19 3.44 -4.32
C HIS A 36 17.00 2.15 -4.52
N GLU A 37 16.74 1.36 -5.56
CA GLU A 37 17.57 0.18 -5.86
C GLU A 37 19.00 0.58 -6.25
N ALA A 38 19.19 1.69 -6.98
CA ALA A 38 20.50 2.20 -7.36
C ALA A 38 21.31 2.78 -6.18
N SER A 39 20.65 3.29 -5.14
CA SER A 39 21.31 3.86 -3.95
C SER A 39 21.78 2.80 -2.95
N LYS A 40 21.48 1.52 -3.16
CA LYS A 40 21.87 0.45 -2.23
C LYS A 40 23.37 0.16 -2.30
N THR A 41 24.03 0.22 -1.16
CA THR A 41 25.44 -0.17 -1.00
C THR A 41 25.63 -1.70 -1.08
N LYS A 42 24.64 -2.47 -0.60
CA LYS A 42 24.58 -3.93 -0.73
C LYS A 42 23.18 -4.34 -1.16
N SER A 43 23.09 -5.02 -2.31
CA SER A 43 21.83 -5.63 -2.73
C SER A 43 21.70 -7.01 -2.07
N GLY A 44 20.53 -7.28 -1.49
CA GLY A 44 20.20 -8.59 -0.93
C GLY A 44 19.82 -9.60 -2.02
N ARG A 45 19.09 -10.66 -1.62
CA ARG A 45 18.51 -11.59 -2.59
C ARG A 45 17.53 -10.84 -3.52
N PRO A 46 17.65 -10.99 -4.85
CA PRO A 46 16.70 -10.36 -5.78
C PRO A 46 15.30 -10.91 -5.55
N SER A 47 14.30 -10.04 -5.71
CA SER A 47 12.89 -10.44 -5.67
C SER A 47 12.55 -11.28 -6.90
N VAL A 48 11.62 -12.22 -6.74
CA VAL A 48 11.03 -12.98 -7.86
C VAL A 48 10.22 -12.05 -8.78
N LEU A 49 9.57 -11.05 -8.19
CA LEU A 49 8.80 -10.04 -8.92
C LEU A 49 9.68 -8.86 -9.33
N SER A 50 9.53 -8.40 -10.56
CA SER A 50 10.11 -7.15 -11.06
C SER A 50 9.54 -5.92 -10.33
N LEU A 51 10.20 -4.76 -10.45
CA LEU A 51 9.75 -3.54 -9.77
C LEU A 51 8.33 -3.12 -10.17
N LYS A 52 7.97 -3.27 -11.46
CA LYS A 52 6.62 -2.97 -11.94
C LYS A 52 5.57 -3.86 -11.26
N GLU A 53 5.88 -5.14 -11.12
CA GLU A 53 4.98 -6.12 -10.49
C GLU A 53 4.86 -5.88 -8.99
N GLN A 54 5.96 -5.48 -8.32
CA GLN A 54 5.94 -5.08 -6.91
C GLN A 54 5.00 -3.88 -6.68
N ILE A 55 5.05 -2.85 -7.54
CA ILE A 55 4.16 -1.68 -7.46
C ILE A 55 2.70 -2.11 -7.69
N LEU A 56 2.45 -2.93 -8.71
CA LEU A 56 1.09 -3.39 -9.00
C LEU A 56 0.51 -4.26 -7.88
N LEU A 57 1.35 -5.06 -7.22
CA LEU A 57 0.96 -5.83 -6.05
C LEU A 57 0.52 -4.91 -4.91
N ALA A 58 1.30 -3.86 -4.61
CA ALA A 58 0.95 -2.87 -3.59
C ALA A 58 -0.34 -2.10 -3.94
N LEU A 59 -0.49 -1.64 -5.19
CA LEU A 59 -1.70 -0.96 -5.66
C LEU A 59 -2.94 -1.84 -5.55
N THR A 60 -2.81 -3.14 -5.84
CA THR A 60 -3.91 -4.10 -5.69
C THR A 60 -4.34 -4.22 -4.23
N TYR A 61 -3.37 -4.27 -3.31
CA TYR A 61 -3.65 -4.29 -1.87
C TYR A 61 -4.34 -3.00 -1.41
N TRP A 62 -3.80 -1.82 -1.72
CA TRP A 62 -4.37 -0.55 -1.29
C TRP A 62 -5.77 -0.28 -1.87
N ARG A 63 -6.03 -0.77 -3.09
CA ARG A 63 -7.29 -0.51 -3.77
C ARG A 63 -8.42 -1.46 -3.36
N GLU A 64 -8.12 -2.75 -3.17
CA GLU A 64 -9.14 -3.78 -2.97
C GLU A 64 -9.12 -4.36 -1.55
N TYR A 65 -8.11 -4.03 -0.75
CA TYR A 65 -7.93 -4.47 0.62
C TYR A 65 -8.10 -6.00 0.82
N ARG A 66 -7.74 -6.77 -0.22
CA ARG A 66 -7.84 -8.24 -0.21
C ARG A 66 -6.81 -8.84 0.76
N THR A 67 -7.13 -10.03 1.29
CA THR A 67 -6.19 -10.73 2.17
C THR A 67 -4.89 -11.03 1.43
N LEU A 68 -3.77 -11.00 2.15
CA LEU A 68 -2.45 -11.24 1.58
C LEU A 68 -2.34 -12.61 0.93
N TYR A 69 -3.05 -13.61 1.45
CA TYR A 69 -3.16 -14.94 0.84
C TYR A 69 -3.70 -14.88 -0.60
N HIS A 70 -4.82 -14.17 -0.84
CA HIS A 70 -5.40 -14.03 -2.18
C HIS A 70 -4.45 -13.31 -3.13
N ILE A 71 -3.86 -12.21 -2.69
CA ILE A 71 -2.90 -11.44 -3.48
C ILE A 71 -1.67 -12.31 -3.79
N SER A 72 -1.16 -13.05 -2.81
CA SER A 72 -0.01 -13.93 -3.00
C SER A 72 -0.27 -15.04 -4.02
N MET A 73 -1.50 -15.58 -4.04
CA MET A 73 -1.92 -16.59 -5.00
C MET A 73 -1.97 -16.01 -6.43
N ASP A 74 -2.56 -14.82 -6.59
CA ASP A 74 -2.62 -14.15 -7.89
C ASP A 74 -1.23 -13.91 -8.48
N PHE A 75 -0.30 -13.44 -7.65
CA PHE A 75 1.07 -13.12 -8.05
C PHE A 75 2.04 -14.31 -7.99
N GLY A 76 1.59 -15.49 -7.55
CA GLY A 76 2.42 -16.71 -7.49
C GLY A 76 3.58 -16.62 -6.51
N ILE A 77 3.40 -15.91 -5.37
CA ILE A 77 4.41 -15.76 -4.32
C ILE A 77 3.87 -16.25 -2.97
N HIS A 78 4.74 -16.36 -1.97
CA HIS A 78 4.30 -16.67 -0.60
C HIS A 78 3.67 -15.45 0.09
N GLU A 79 2.71 -15.68 1.00
CA GLU A 79 2.00 -14.61 1.72
C GLU A 79 2.96 -13.64 2.45
N SER A 80 3.96 -14.19 3.13
CA SER A 80 4.98 -13.38 3.80
C SER A 80 5.83 -12.55 2.83
N SER A 81 6.04 -13.02 1.60
CA SER A 81 6.70 -12.24 0.55
C SER A 81 5.83 -11.09 0.07
N ALA A 82 4.52 -11.31 -0.09
CA ALA A 82 3.57 -10.26 -0.45
C ALA A 82 3.58 -9.14 0.60
N SER A 83 3.48 -9.49 1.89
CA SER A 83 3.56 -8.53 2.99
C SER A 83 4.83 -7.69 2.97
N ARG A 84 6.00 -8.33 2.80
CA ARG A 84 7.30 -7.64 2.74
C ARG A 84 7.41 -6.72 1.52
N ILE A 85 6.86 -7.13 0.38
CA ILE A 85 6.87 -6.31 -0.85
C ILE A 85 6.00 -5.08 -0.67
N ILE A 86 4.79 -5.22 -0.11
CA ILE A 86 3.88 -4.08 0.12
C ILE A 86 4.57 -3.04 1.01
N ARG A 87 5.08 -3.46 2.17
CA ARG A 87 5.81 -2.58 3.10
C ARG A 87 7.02 -1.93 2.45
N LYS A 88 7.81 -2.71 1.70
CA LYS A 88 8.98 -2.18 0.97
C LYS A 88 8.56 -1.09 -0.02
N VAL A 89 7.50 -1.30 -0.80
CA VAL A 89 7.03 -0.31 -1.77
C VAL A 89 6.54 0.94 -1.04
N GLU A 90 5.76 0.76 0.03
CA GLU A 90 5.28 1.85 0.88
C GLU A 90 6.42 2.70 1.43
N ASP A 91 7.39 2.08 2.12
CA ASP A 91 8.54 2.76 2.72
C ASP A 91 9.33 3.57 1.68
N ILE A 92 9.59 2.99 0.50
CA ILE A 92 10.34 3.66 -0.56
C ILE A 92 9.58 4.88 -1.10
N LEU A 93 8.26 4.80 -1.23
CA LEU A 93 7.46 5.91 -1.74
C LEU A 93 7.33 7.02 -0.72
N ILE A 94 7.21 6.68 0.57
CA ILE A 94 7.25 7.64 1.68
C ILE A 94 8.61 8.35 1.70
N ASP A 95 9.70 7.59 1.68
CA ASP A 95 11.07 8.12 1.68
C ASP A 95 11.37 9.01 0.46
N SER A 96 10.66 8.79 -0.65
CA SER A 96 10.79 9.63 -1.85
C SER A 96 10.26 11.06 -1.66
N GLY A 97 9.36 11.29 -0.70
CA GLY A 97 8.71 12.59 -0.44
C GLY A 97 7.80 13.10 -1.57
N LYS A 98 7.74 12.43 -2.72
CA LYS A 98 7.01 12.89 -3.93
C LYS A 98 5.50 12.76 -3.81
N PHE A 99 5.02 11.85 -2.96
CA PHE A 99 3.61 11.49 -2.82
C PHE A 99 3.00 12.03 -1.51
N GLU A 100 3.70 12.93 -0.82
CA GLU A 100 3.16 13.60 0.35
C GLU A 100 1.97 14.48 -0.03
N LEU A 101 0.92 14.43 0.78
CA LEU A 101 -0.17 15.40 0.67
C LEU A 101 0.32 16.79 1.10
N PRO A 102 -0.24 17.87 0.51
CA PRO A 102 0.06 19.22 0.95
C PRO A 102 -0.23 19.38 2.46
N LYS A 103 0.81 19.67 3.26
CA LYS A 103 0.70 19.83 4.73
C LYS A 103 -0.17 21.02 5.14
N LYS A 104 -0.42 21.96 4.23
CA LYS A 104 -1.32 23.10 4.40
C LYS A 104 -2.30 23.09 3.24
N LEU A 105 -3.59 23.22 3.55
CA LEU A 105 -4.57 23.54 2.52
C LEU A 105 -4.15 24.88 1.88
N PRO A 106 -4.10 24.98 0.54
CA PRO A 106 -3.84 26.25 -0.12
C PRO A 106 -4.93 27.24 0.30
N SER A 107 -4.52 28.39 0.83
CA SER A 107 -5.42 29.41 1.40
C SER A 107 -6.16 30.24 0.34
N ARG A 108 -6.09 29.83 -0.93
CA ARG A 108 -6.67 30.55 -2.06
C ARG A 108 -7.48 29.58 -2.91
N VAL A 109 -8.77 29.86 -2.94
CA VAL A 109 -9.67 29.48 -4.02
C VAL A 109 -9.20 30.29 -5.23
N ASP A 110 -8.32 29.72 -6.04
CA ASP A 110 -8.36 30.07 -7.46
C ASP A 110 -9.64 29.40 -7.99
N GLU A 111 -10.47 30.15 -8.71
CA GLU A 111 -11.80 29.73 -9.19
C GLU A 111 -11.76 28.45 -10.06
N ASP A 112 -10.56 28.04 -10.49
CA ASP A 112 -10.30 26.85 -11.30
C ASP A 112 -10.09 25.54 -10.49
N ILE A 113 -9.96 25.61 -9.16
CA ILE A 113 -9.82 24.40 -8.33
C ILE A 113 -11.19 24.02 -7.76
N ASN A 114 -11.92 23.20 -8.53
CA ASN A 114 -13.16 22.58 -8.07
C ASN A 114 -12.84 21.51 -7.01
N TRP A 115 -12.85 21.90 -5.73
CA TRP A 115 -12.68 21.01 -4.58
C TRP A 115 -13.90 20.11 -4.40
N SER A 116 -14.05 19.09 -5.24
CA SER A 116 -15.04 18.02 -5.05
C SER A 116 -14.50 16.84 -4.23
N VAL A 117 -13.31 16.95 -3.63
CA VAL A 117 -12.63 15.83 -2.97
C VAL A 117 -12.16 16.22 -1.58
N VAL A 118 -12.85 15.72 -0.56
CA VAL A 118 -12.32 15.62 0.81
C VAL A 118 -11.40 14.41 0.83
N ILE A 119 -10.09 14.63 0.91
CA ILE A 119 -9.11 13.55 1.08
C ILE A 119 -9.00 13.29 2.58
N VAL A 120 -9.72 12.27 3.05
CA VAL A 120 -9.57 11.76 4.42
C VAL A 120 -8.38 10.81 4.43
N ASP A 121 -7.33 11.16 5.16
CA ASP A 121 -6.24 10.23 5.46
C ASP A 121 -6.79 9.10 6.34
N ALA A 122 -7.03 7.94 5.72
CA ALA A 122 -7.47 6.72 6.39
C ALA A 122 -6.30 5.73 6.46
N THR A 123 -5.18 6.17 7.04
CA THR A 123 -4.12 5.23 7.43
C THR A 123 -4.62 4.35 8.58
N GLU A 124 -4.42 3.04 8.46
CA GLU A 124 -4.59 2.13 9.60
C GLU A 124 -3.50 2.43 10.62
N THR A 125 -3.78 3.33 11.55
CA THR A 125 -2.94 3.45 12.74
C THR A 125 -3.00 2.12 13.48
N PRO A 126 -1.86 1.50 13.84
CA PRO A 126 -1.88 0.29 14.65
C PRO A 126 -2.70 0.59 15.90
N ILE A 127 -3.81 -0.13 16.09
CA ILE A 127 -4.61 0.00 17.29
C ILE A 127 -3.70 -0.28 18.49
N GLU A 128 -3.71 0.62 19.46
CA GLU A 128 -2.94 0.43 20.68
C GLU A 128 -3.48 -0.84 21.36
N ARG A 129 -2.72 -1.93 21.28
CA ARG A 129 -3.08 -3.17 21.95
C ARG A 129 -3.13 -2.83 23.45
N PRO A 130 -4.27 -3.02 24.14
CA PRO A 130 -4.33 -2.75 25.56
C PRO A 130 -3.22 -3.53 26.27
N LYS A 131 -2.39 -2.79 27.01
CA LYS A 131 -1.22 -3.33 27.71
C LYS A 131 -1.74 -4.43 28.65
N LYS A 132 -1.22 -5.66 28.53
CA LYS A 132 -1.57 -6.73 29.47
C LYS A 132 -1.16 -6.31 30.88
N THR A 133 -2.13 -5.93 31.71
CA THR A 133 -1.92 -5.79 33.14
C THR A 133 -1.68 -7.18 33.72
N LYS A 134 -0.73 -7.30 34.67
CA LYS A 134 -0.38 -8.57 35.34
C LYS A 134 -1.48 -9.10 36.27
N GLU A 135 -2.65 -8.48 36.28
CA GLU A 135 -3.77 -8.96 37.06
C GLU A 135 -4.32 -10.22 36.38
N THR A 136 -4.10 -11.36 37.03
CA THR A 136 -4.75 -12.61 36.71
C THR A 136 -6.25 -12.35 36.68
N THR A 137 -6.84 -12.28 35.49
CA THR A 137 -8.30 -12.23 35.38
C THR A 137 -8.80 -13.60 35.78
N THR A 138 -9.05 -13.79 37.08
CA THR A 138 -9.67 -15.01 37.59
C THR A 138 -11.04 -15.08 36.95
N ALA A 139 -11.23 -16.03 36.02
CA ALA A 139 -12.55 -16.34 35.51
C ALA A 139 -13.38 -16.84 36.69
N VAL A 140 -14.22 -15.97 37.25
CA VAL A 140 -15.19 -16.35 38.28
C VAL A 140 -16.13 -17.37 37.63
N ARG A 141 -16.08 -18.62 38.11
CA ARG A 141 -17.14 -19.59 37.84
C ARG A 141 -18.45 -18.96 38.33
N LYS A 142 -19.41 -18.76 37.42
CA LYS A 142 -20.79 -18.47 37.83
C LYS A 142 -21.26 -19.66 38.66
N ASN A 143 -21.43 -19.45 39.96
CA ASN A 143 -22.17 -20.38 40.81
C ASN A 143 -23.64 -20.34 40.37
N ASN A 144 -24.20 -21.52 40.12
CA ASN A 144 -25.64 -21.71 39.94
C ASN A 144 -26.39 -21.17 41.15
N THR A 145 -27.46 -20.40 40.93
CA THR A 145 -28.61 -20.29 41.85
C THR A 145 -29.75 -19.50 41.19
N PRO A 146 -31.05 -19.73 41.51
CA PRO A 146 -31.71 -20.89 42.12
C PRO A 146 -32.47 -21.78 41.12
#